data_AF-A0A1A8CMH1-F1
#
_entry.id   AF-A0A1A8CMH1-F1
#
_cell.length_a   1.000
_cell.length_b   1.000
_cell.length_c   1.000
_cell.angle_alpha   90.00
_cell.angle_beta   90.00
_cell.angle_gamma   90.00
#
_symmetry.space_group_name_H-M   'P 1'
#
loop_
_entity.id
_entity.type
_entity.pdbx_description
1 polymer ?
#
loop_
_entity_poly.entity_id
_entity_poly.type
_entity_poly.pdbx_seq_one_letter_code
_entity_poly.pdbx_strand_id
1 'polypeptide(L)'
;HPAGIHVDQSDLLCKKGCGYYGNAAWQGLCSKCWREEYQRVRQKQIQDDWALAEKLQREEEAAAYASSHSAHSQSTAAQHASVGHFSKFEEKKTNEKTRKVTTVKKFFSPSSRTTSKKEIQEVKAPSPSISRHASFDTDQVSKEFVDFLKNLHKPGRETYKQCRAFLLNMSSKKDLGADELSECVQDFYQNLADRLISHFKGSSESVEQVMDQVEKYIMTRLYKSVFCPETTDDEKKDLATQDRIRALHWVTIQMLCVSMEEDIPEVSENVVKAITDIIEMDSKRVPRDKLACITRCSKHIFSAIRITKNEPASADDFLPALIYIVLKANPPRLQSNIQYITRFCNPSRLMTGEDGYYFTNLVCPFILISFSWNLKRF
;
A
#
# COMPACT_ATOMS: atom_id res chain seq x y z
N HIS A 1 3.63 -30.98 43.51
CA HIS A 1 2.93 -31.24 42.24
C HIS A 1 2.26 -29.95 41.79
N PRO A 2 2.54 -29.43 40.58
CA PRO A 2 1.72 -28.36 40.01
C PRO A 2 0.36 -28.94 39.60
N ALA A 3 -0.73 -28.21 39.86
CA ALA A 3 -2.06 -28.61 39.44
C ALA A 3 -2.16 -28.55 37.91
N GLY A 4 -2.45 -29.69 37.28
CA GLY A 4 -2.71 -29.74 35.84
C GLY A 4 -4.02 -29.02 35.51
N ILE A 5 -4.03 -28.22 34.44
CA ILE A 5 -5.25 -27.61 33.92
C ILE A 5 -6.11 -28.74 33.36
N HIS A 6 -7.19 -29.08 34.06
CA HIS A 6 -8.17 -30.03 33.56
C HIS A 6 -9.12 -29.29 32.61
N VAL A 7 -8.99 -29.57 31.31
CA VAL A 7 -9.95 -29.15 30.29
C VAL A 7 -10.78 -30.38 29.94
N ASP A 8 -12.10 -30.29 30.08
CA ASP A 8 -12.98 -31.40 29.72
C ASP A 8 -12.93 -31.62 28.20
N GLN A 9 -12.93 -32.89 27.76
CA GLN A 9 -12.82 -33.20 26.34
C GLN A 9 -14.01 -32.67 25.53
N SER A 10 -15.17 -32.46 26.16
CA SER A 10 -16.35 -31.84 25.55
C SER A 10 -16.17 -30.36 25.22
N ASP A 11 -15.39 -29.61 26.01
CA ASP A 11 -15.10 -28.17 25.77
C ASP A 11 -14.22 -27.92 24.53
N LEU A 12 -13.50 -28.95 24.07
CA LEU A 12 -12.66 -28.89 22.88
C LEU A 12 -13.43 -29.23 21.58
N LEU A 13 -14.65 -29.76 21.67
CA LEU A 13 -15.43 -30.19 20.50
C LEU A 13 -16.15 -29.02 19.82
N CYS A 14 -16.42 -29.20 18.53
CA CYS A 14 -17.17 -28.25 17.72
C CYS A 14 -18.57 -28.03 18.30
N LYS A 15 -18.96 -26.77 18.53
CA LYS A 15 -20.28 -26.38 19.05
C LYS A 15 -21.49 -26.87 18.25
N LYS A 16 -21.30 -27.29 16.98
CA LYS A 16 -22.35 -27.96 16.18
C LYS A 16 -22.44 -29.49 16.43
N GLY A 17 -21.72 -30.05 17.41
CA GLY A 17 -21.80 -31.46 17.79
C GLY A 17 -21.27 -32.45 16.76
N CYS A 18 -20.54 -31.99 15.74
CA CYS A 18 -20.18 -32.79 14.58
C CYS A 18 -19.00 -33.78 14.78
N GLY A 19 -18.59 -34.06 16.03
CA GLY A 19 -17.50 -34.98 16.35
C GLY A 19 -16.06 -34.50 16.06
N TYR A 20 -15.88 -33.30 15.51
CA TYR A 20 -14.56 -32.70 15.26
C TYR A 20 -14.23 -31.64 16.31
N TYR A 21 -12.94 -31.39 16.56
CA TYR A 21 -12.48 -30.33 17.46
C TYR A 21 -12.79 -28.92 16.91
N GLY A 22 -13.25 -28.04 17.79
CA GLY A 22 -13.40 -26.61 17.54
C GLY A 22 -12.21 -25.82 18.06
N ASN A 23 -12.14 -24.53 17.75
CA ASN A 23 -11.17 -23.62 18.38
C ASN A 23 -11.76 -22.22 18.59
N ALA A 24 -11.14 -21.44 19.47
CA ALA A 24 -11.62 -20.09 19.82
C ALA A 24 -11.62 -19.12 18.63
N ALA A 25 -10.67 -19.23 17.69
CA ALA A 25 -10.59 -18.38 16.51
C ALA A 25 -11.79 -18.55 15.56
N TRP A 26 -12.39 -19.74 15.54
CA TRP A 26 -13.63 -20.05 14.82
C TRP A 26 -14.85 -20.11 15.76
N GLN A 27 -14.82 -19.35 16.86
CA GLN A 27 -15.90 -19.23 17.85
C GLN A 27 -16.34 -20.56 18.49
N GLY A 28 -15.48 -21.59 18.46
CA GLY A 28 -15.78 -22.96 18.90
C GLY A 28 -16.31 -23.88 17.80
N LEU A 29 -16.26 -23.49 16.52
CA LEU A 29 -16.57 -24.35 15.38
C LEU A 29 -15.31 -25.05 14.83
N CYS A 30 -15.48 -26.22 14.21
CA CYS A 30 -14.43 -26.84 13.39
C CYS A 30 -14.35 -26.16 12.02
N SER A 31 -13.27 -26.41 11.27
CA SER A 31 -13.01 -25.80 9.95
C SER A 31 -14.11 -26.03 8.90
N LYS A 32 -14.84 -27.14 8.99
CA LYS A 32 -15.98 -27.44 8.11
C LYS A 32 -17.20 -26.59 8.49
N CYS A 33 -17.65 -26.72 9.73
CA CYS A 33 -18.82 -25.98 10.25
C CYS A 33 -18.63 -24.46 10.24
N TRP A 34 -17.38 -23.98 10.41
CA TRP A 34 -17.03 -22.58 10.27
C TRP A 34 -17.22 -22.09 8.83
N ARG A 35 -16.72 -22.82 7.82
CA ARG A 35 -16.91 -22.45 6.40
C ARG A 35 -18.38 -22.43 6.00
N GLU A 36 -19.15 -23.43 6.43
CA GLU A 36 -20.59 -23.50 6.15
C GLU A 36 -21.36 -22.31 6.76
N GLU A 37 -21.09 -21.95 8.02
CA GLU A 37 -21.76 -20.80 8.65
C GLU A 37 -21.27 -19.47 8.06
N TYR A 38 -19.97 -19.32 7.81
CA TYR A 38 -19.39 -18.13 7.21
C TYR A 38 -19.93 -17.87 5.80
N GLN A 39 -20.08 -18.91 4.97
CA GLN A 39 -20.73 -18.80 3.67
C GLN A 39 -22.20 -18.38 3.78
N ARG A 40 -22.95 -18.94 4.73
CA ARG A 40 -24.36 -18.59 4.96
C ARG A 40 -24.54 -17.14 5.44
N VAL A 41 -23.70 -16.68 6.37
CA VAL A 41 -23.69 -15.29 6.85
C VAL A 41 -23.31 -14.33 5.73
N ARG A 42 -22.27 -14.66 4.94
CA ARG A 42 -21.85 -13.86 3.78
C ARG A 42 -22.93 -13.76 2.70
N GLN A 43 -23.62 -14.87 2.38
CA GLN A 43 -24.74 -14.86 1.44
C GLN A 43 -25.92 -14.01 1.93
N LYS A 44 -26.25 -14.07 3.23
CA LYS A 44 -27.29 -13.21 3.80
C LYS A 44 -26.90 -11.73 3.72
N GLN A 45 -25.65 -11.39 4.06
CA GLN A 45 -25.16 -10.01 3.95
C GLN A 45 -25.29 -9.48 2.53
N ILE A 46 -24.89 -10.26 1.51
CA ILE A 46 -25.04 -9.89 0.09
C ILE A 46 -26.52 -9.65 -0.29
N GLN A 47 -27.46 -10.44 0.23
CA GLN A 47 -28.89 -10.22 -0.01
C GLN A 47 -29.42 -8.96 0.69
N ASP A 48 -29.04 -8.73 1.93
CA ASP A 48 -29.42 -7.54 2.71
C ASP A 48 -28.86 -6.26 2.05
N ASP A 49 -27.61 -6.28 1.59
CA ASP A 49 -26.93 -5.17 0.89
C ASP A 49 -27.59 -4.88 -0.47
N TRP A 50 -27.95 -5.93 -1.24
CA TRP A 50 -28.68 -5.78 -2.50
C TRP A 50 -30.06 -5.13 -2.30
N ALA A 51 -30.81 -5.59 -1.29
CA ALA A 51 -32.12 -5.02 -0.97
C ALA A 51 -32.02 -3.55 -0.52
N LEU A 52 -30.95 -3.19 0.19
CA LEU A 52 -30.68 -1.80 0.57
C LEU A 52 -30.35 -0.94 -0.65
N ALA A 53 -29.52 -1.43 -1.58
CA ALA A 53 -29.19 -0.73 -2.82
C ALA A 53 -30.43 -0.46 -3.70
N GLU A 54 -31.30 -1.47 -3.87
CA GLU A 54 -32.56 -1.31 -4.63
C GLU A 54 -33.48 -0.26 -4.00
N LYS A 55 -33.53 -0.21 -2.66
CA LYS A 55 -34.32 0.80 -1.92
C LYS A 55 -33.76 2.21 -2.10
N LEU A 56 -32.44 2.38 -1.99
CA LEU A 56 -31.79 3.68 -2.18
C LEU A 56 -31.96 4.20 -3.60
N GLN A 57 -31.80 3.34 -4.61
CA GLN A 57 -32.02 3.73 -6.01
C GLN A 57 -33.47 4.16 -6.26
N ARG A 58 -34.45 3.46 -5.68
CA ARG A 58 -35.87 3.83 -5.78
C ARG A 58 -36.18 5.17 -5.07
N GLU A 59 -35.50 5.48 -3.97
CA GLU A 59 -35.59 6.78 -3.29
C GLU A 59 -34.94 7.91 -4.11
N GLU A 60 -33.81 7.65 -4.78
CA GLU A 60 -33.12 8.60 -5.67
C GLU A 60 -33.95 8.90 -6.93
N GLU A 61 -34.50 7.88 -7.59
CA GLU A 61 -35.40 8.02 -8.75
C GLU A 61 -36.66 8.82 -8.39
N ALA A 62 -37.24 8.61 -7.20
CA ALA A 62 -38.37 9.38 -6.71
C ALA A 62 -38.02 10.85 -6.42
N ALA A 63 -36.83 11.11 -5.86
CA ALA A 63 -36.34 12.48 -5.60
C ALA A 63 -36.02 13.24 -6.90
N ALA A 64 -35.45 12.55 -7.90
CA ALA A 64 -35.23 13.10 -9.23
C ALA A 64 -36.55 13.45 -9.93
N TYR A 65 -37.54 12.55 -9.86
CA TYR A 65 -38.88 12.80 -10.42
C TYR A 65 -39.58 13.99 -9.74
N ALA A 66 -39.56 14.07 -8.41
CA ALA A 66 -40.13 15.19 -7.66
C ALA A 66 -39.45 16.54 -8.01
N SER A 67 -38.13 16.53 -8.22
CA SER A 67 -37.38 17.71 -8.64
C SER A 67 -37.72 18.16 -10.06
N SER A 68 -38.15 17.25 -10.94
CA SER A 68 -38.54 17.59 -12.32
C SER A 68 -39.89 18.32 -12.42
N HIS A 69 -40.80 18.13 -11.45
CA HIS A 69 -42.14 18.73 -11.47
C HIS A 69 -42.22 20.13 -10.81
N SER A 70 -41.21 20.57 -10.06
CA SER A 70 -41.15 21.94 -9.54
C SER A 70 -40.62 22.97 -10.57
N ALA A 71 -40.08 22.51 -11.70
CA ALA A 71 -39.48 23.35 -12.75
C ALA A 71 -40.42 23.67 -13.94
N HIS A 72 -41.73 23.38 -13.84
CA HIS A 72 -42.67 23.51 -14.96
C HIS A 72 -43.99 24.21 -14.64
N SER A 73 -43.95 25.27 -13.82
CA SER A 73 -45.09 26.14 -13.56
C SER A 73 -44.72 27.62 -13.39
N GLN A 74 -43.84 28.16 -14.26
CA GLN A 74 -43.55 29.60 -14.27
C GLN A 74 -43.15 30.16 -15.66
N SER A 75 -44.14 30.33 -16.53
CA SER A 75 -44.11 31.37 -17.57
C SER A 75 -45.50 31.64 -18.17
N THR A 76 -46.16 32.74 -17.75
CA THR A 76 -47.03 33.58 -18.60
C THR A 76 -47.56 34.80 -17.84
N ALA A 77 -47.81 35.88 -18.61
CA ALA A 77 -48.51 37.11 -18.24
C ALA A 77 -47.84 38.07 -17.23
N ALA A 78 -47.68 39.31 -17.66
CA ALA A 78 -47.30 40.46 -16.83
C ALA A 78 -48.42 41.51 -16.83
N GLN A 79 -48.35 42.44 -15.86
CA GLN A 79 -49.14 43.68 -15.74
C GLN A 79 -50.63 43.56 -15.37
N HIS A 80 -50.98 43.99 -14.15
CA HIS A 80 -51.76 45.24 -13.91
C HIS A 80 -51.70 45.61 -12.41
N ALA A 81 -52.26 46.77 -12.02
CA ALA A 81 -51.81 47.51 -10.85
C ALA A 81 -52.78 47.57 -9.65
N SER A 82 -52.19 47.89 -8.49
CA SER A 82 -52.74 48.70 -7.37
C SER A 82 -53.65 48.08 -6.30
N VAL A 83 -53.64 48.78 -5.16
CA VAL A 83 -54.42 48.61 -3.91
C VAL A 83 -53.97 47.46 -3.01
N GLY A 84 -53.65 47.78 -1.74
CA GLY A 84 -53.18 46.82 -0.75
C GLY A 84 -54.00 46.81 0.54
N HIS A 85 -53.65 45.92 1.46
CA HIS A 85 -54.01 46.06 2.87
C HIS A 85 -52.96 45.45 3.81
N PHE A 86 -52.99 45.88 5.07
CA PHE A 86 -51.88 45.81 6.01
C PHE A 86 -52.32 45.19 7.34
N SER A 87 -51.70 44.08 7.77
CA SER A 87 -51.47 43.72 9.19
C SER A 87 -50.53 42.49 9.25
N LYS A 88 -49.39 42.45 9.95
CA LYS A 88 -48.99 42.93 11.31
C LYS A 88 -49.30 41.91 12.41
N PHE A 89 -48.27 41.17 12.85
CA PHE A 89 -47.97 40.81 14.26
C PHE A 89 -46.59 40.11 14.31
N GLU A 90 -45.50 40.84 14.55
CA GLU A 90 -44.78 41.02 15.83
C GLU A 90 -43.71 39.96 16.17
N GLU A 91 -42.50 40.50 16.39
CA GLU A 91 -41.29 39.85 16.89
C GLU A 91 -41.38 39.64 18.41
N LYS A 92 -40.81 38.55 18.95
CA LYS A 92 -40.38 38.54 20.36
C LYS A 92 -39.18 37.65 20.64
N LYS A 93 -38.05 38.30 20.93
CA LYS A 93 -36.86 37.68 21.55
C LYS A 93 -37.06 37.53 23.07
N THR A 94 -36.55 36.44 23.63
CA THR A 94 -36.07 36.34 25.03
C THR A 94 -34.82 35.45 25.02
N ASN A 95 -33.60 35.97 25.03
CA ASN A 95 -32.86 36.65 26.11
C ASN A 95 -32.03 35.68 26.99
N GLU A 96 -30.74 35.64 26.65
CA GLU A 96 -29.54 35.50 27.51
C GLU A 96 -29.57 34.64 28.79
N LYS A 97 -28.58 33.72 28.90
CA LYS A 97 -27.72 33.67 30.10
C LYS A 97 -26.29 33.19 29.80
N THR A 98 -25.34 33.94 30.35
CA THR A 98 -23.89 33.86 30.14
C THR A 98 -23.21 32.88 31.10
N ARG A 99 -22.08 32.25 30.68
CA ARG A 99 -20.97 31.90 31.59
C ARG A 99 -19.59 32.12 30.98
N LYS A 100 -18.67 32.59 31.82
CA LYS A 100 -17.38 33.25 31.51
C LYS A 100 -16.32 32.81 32.55
N VAL A 101 -15.00 32.89 32.35
CA VAL A 101 -14.09 33.00 31.17
C VAL A 101 -12.68 32.73 31.75
N THR A 102 -11.80 31.97 31.09
CA THR A 102 -10.35 32.07 31.38
C THR A 102 -9.45 31.91 30.15
N THR A 103 -9.05 33.06 29.61
CA THR A 103 -7.77 33.23 28.90
C THR A 103 -6.69 33.58 29.92
N VAL A 104 -5.45 33.11 29.75
CA VAL A 104 -4.28 33.72 30.42
C VAL A 104 -3.43 34.43 29.38
N LYS A 105 -3.19 35.73 29.58
CA LYS A 105 -2.34 36.56 28.71
C LYS A 105 -0.92 36.65 29.27
N LYS A 106 0.03 36.66 28.33
CA LYS A 106 1.29 37.45 28.27
C LYS A 106 1.79 38.14 29.55
N PHE A 107 3.09 38.01 29.79
CA PHE A 107 3.90 39.06 30.43
C PHE A 107 4.61 39.92 29.38
N PHE A 108 4.75 41.22 29.69
CA PHE A 108 5.52 42.24 28.96
C PHE A 108 6.99 42.23 29.46
N SER A 109 8.01 42.98 29.00
CA SER A 109 8.10 44.35 28.45
C SER A 109 9.47 44.58 27.74
N PRO A 110 9.86 45.80 27.26
CA PRO A 110 10.75 45.97 26.10
C PRO A 110 12.18 46.49 26.40
N SER A 111 13.01 46.58 25.35
CA SER A 111 14.01 47.65 25.21
C SER A 111 14.31 47.96 23.73
N SER A 112 14.80 49.16 23.44
CA SER A 112 14.88 49.75 22.09
C SER A 112 16.24 50.40 21.78
N ARG A 113 16.72 50.22 20.54
CA ARG A 113 17.36 51.27 19.71
C ARG A 113 17.76 50.80 18.30
N THR A 114 17.19 51.46 17.29
CA THR A 114 17.79 51.98 16.01
C THR A 114 19.12 51.37 15.52
N THR A 115 19.33 51.02 14.23
CA THR A 115 19.09 51.86 13.02
C THR A 115 18.93 51.10 11.68
N SER A 116 17.98 51.57 10.85
CA SER A 116 18.09 51.76 9.37
C SER A 116 18.50 50.64 8.39
N LYS A 117 17.53 50.06 7.65
CA LYS A 117 17.43 50.18 6.16
C LYS A 117 16.17 49.54 5.53
N LYS A 118 15.66 50.24 4.51
CA LYS A 118 14.74 49.90 3.38
C LYS A 118 13.92 48.59 3.35
N GLU A 119 12.67 48.77 2.93
CA GLU A 119 11.66 47.75 2.58
C GLU A 119 12.12 46.71 1.55
N ILE A 120 11.81 45.44 1.81
CA ILE A 120 11.34 44.48 0.81
C ILE A 120 10.16 43.70 1.43
N GLN A 121 9.13 43.46 0.63
CA GLN A 121 7.84 42.88 1.03
C GLN A 121 7.95 41.38 1.35
N GLU A 122 7.62 40.95 2.57
CA GLU A 122 7.57 39.52 2.93
C GLU A 122 6.40 38.80 2.24
N VAL A 123 6.71 37.99 1.23
CA VAL A 123 5.81 36.93 0.76
C VAL A 123 6.07 35.69 1.61
N LYS A 124 5.06 35.24 2.38
CA LYS A 124 5.08 33.95 3.08
C LYS A 124 5.44 32.83 2.09
N ALA A 125 6.57 32.17 2.30
CA ALA A 125 6.95 30.99 1.53
C ALA A 125 6.16 29.75 2.03
N PRO A 126 5.38 29.07 1.17
CA PRO A 126 4.90 27.72 1.45
C PRO A 126 6.00 26.71 1.05
N SER A 127 6.44 25.85 1.95
CA SER A 127 7.48 24.83 1.71
C SER A 127 7.08 23.80 0.63
N PRO A 128 7.78 23.68 -0.52
CA PRO A 128 7.33 22.81 -1.61
C PRO A 128 8.49 22.03 -2.30
N SER A 129 9.09 21.05 -1.62
CA SER A 129 10.10 20.16 -2.23
C SER A 129 9.50 18.81 -2.65
N ILE A 130 9.09 17.98 -1.68
CA ILE A 130 8.74 16.56 -1.92
C ILE A 130 7.57 16.38 -2.91
N SER A 131 6.50 17.18 -2.80
CA SER A 131 5.35 17.10 -3.73
C SER A 131 5.70 17.51 -5.16
N ARG A 132 6.63 18.46 -5.32
CA ARG A 132 7.08 19.00 -6.60
C ARG A 132 7.97 18.00 -7.35
N HIS A 133 8.88 17.31 -6.65
CA HIS A 133 9.65 16.20 -7.21
C HIS A 133 8.75 15.04 -7.68
N ALA A 134 7.78 14.62 -6.87
CA ALA A 134 6.88 13.53 -7.25
C ALA A 134 6.03 13.83 -8.51
N SER A 135 5.69 15.10 -8.78
CA SER A 135 5.07 15.50 -10.06
C SER A 135 6.06 15.39 -11.21
N PHE A 136 7.27 15.94 -11.03
CA PHE A 136 8.32 15.93 -12.04
C PHE A 136 8.68 14.50 -12.50
N ASP A 137 8.86 13.55 -11.58
CA ASP A 137 9.13 12.15 -11.93
C ASP A 137 7.97 11.55 -12.74
N THR A 138 6.73 11.86 -12.38
CA THR A 138 5.53 11.33 -13.04
C THR A 138 5.40 11.89 -14.47
N ASP A 139 5.74 13.16 -14.67
CA ASP A 139 5.74 13.81 -15.97
C ASP A 139 6.92 13.32 -16.84
N GLN A 140 8.08 13.07 -16.25
CA GLN A 140 9.25 12.51 -16.92
C GLN A 140 8.99 11.08 -17.40
N VAL A 141 8.49 10.19 -16.52
CA VAL A 141 8.08 8.83 -16.89
C VAL A 141 6.95 8.85 -17.94
N SER A 142 6.05 9.84 -17.88
CA SER A 142 5.01 9.99 -18.91
C SER A 142 5.57 10.36 -20.29
N LYS A 143 6.66 11.14 -20.37
CA LYS A 143 7.36 11.46 -21.62
C LYS A 143 8.10 10.23 -22.16
N GLU A 144 8.94 9.62 -21.32
CA GLU A 144 9.70 8.41 -21.67
C GLU A 144 8.80 7.29 -22.20
N PHE A 145 7.66 7.06 -21.54
CA PHE A 145 6.67 6.06 -21.97
C PHE A 145 6.05 6.41 -23.34
N VAL A 146 5.66 7.66 -23.56
CA VAL A 146 5.13 8.11 -24.86
C VAL A 146 6.18 8.01 -25.96
N ASP A 147 7.44 8.37 -25.68
CA ASP A 147 8.53 8.33 -26.64
C ASP A 147 8.92 6.88 -27.00
N PHE A 148 8.95 5.97 -26.03
CA PHE A 148 9.11 4.54 -26.27
C PHE A 148 7.97 3.98 -27.16
N LEU A 149 6.71 4.29 -26.84
CA LEU A 149 5.56 3.78 -27.58
C LEU A 149 5.42 4.35 -29.01
N LYS A 150 6.04 5.50 -29.33
CA LYS A 150 6.10 6.02 -30.71
C LYS A 150 6.77 5.03 -31.67
N ASN A 151 7.82 4.35 -31.21
CA ASN A 151 8.57 3.35 -31.99
C ASN A 151 7.70 2.13 -32.36
N LEU A 152 6.61 1.90 -31.62
CA LEU A 152 5.67 0.80 -31.82
C LEU A 152 4.42 1.21 -32.61
N HIS A 153 4.39 2.43 -33.17
CA HIS A 153 3.37 2.96 -34.08
C HIS A 153 1.90 2.72 -33.71
N LYS A 154 1.27 1.63 -34.19
CA LYS A 154 -0.16 1.33 -33.97
C LYS A 154 -0.37 0.56 -32.65
N PRO A 155 0.30 -0.59 -32.39
CA PRO A 155 0.35 -1.20 -31.07
C PRO A 155 0.66 -0.22 -29.93
N GLY A 156 1.65 0.66 -30.11
CA GLY A 156 2.04 1.63 -29.08
C GLY A 156 0.93 2.63 -28.72
N ARG A 157 0.22 3.17 -29.71
CA ARG A 157 -0.90 4.08 -29.49
C ARG A 157 -2.08 3.43 -28.76
N GLU A 158 -2.38 2.17 -29.08
CA GLU A 158 -3.45 1.43 -28.41
C GLU A 158 -3.06 1.06 -26.97
N THR A 159 -1.82 0.62 -26.75
CA THR A 159 -1.26 0.38 -25.40
C THR A 159 -1.35 1.63 -24.53
N TYR A 160 -0.97 2.80 -25.05
CA TYR A 160 -1.08 4.07 -24.31
C TYR A 160 -2.53 4.42 -23.93
N LYS A 161 -3.47 4.23 -24.87
CA LYS A 161 -4.90 4.47 -24.65
C LYS A 161 -5.45 3.56 -23.55
N GLN A 162 -5.10 2.27 -23.57
CA GLN A 162 -5.51 1.29 -22.57
C GLN A 162 -4.92 1.62 -21.19
N CYS A 163 -3.63 1.95 -21.10
CA CYS A 163 -3.01 2.39 -19.85
C CYS A 163 -3.69 3.64 -19.26
N ARG A 164 -4.04 4.63 -20.10
CA ARG A 164 -4.79 5.82 -19.65
C ARG A 164 -6.20 5.48 -19.17
N ALA A 165 -6.94 4.66 -19.92
CA ALA A 165 -8.28 4.24 -19.54
C ALA A 165 -8.28 3.47 -18.21
N PHE A 166 -7.30 2.57 -18.03
CA PHE A 166 -7.08 1.85 -16.77
C PHE A 166 -6.79 2.79 -15.60
N LEU A 167 -5.87 3.75 -15.75
CA LEU A 167 -5.54 4.72 -14.70
C LEU A 167 -6.75 5.60 -14.31
N LEU A 168 -7.62 5.95 -15.26
CA LEU A 168 -8.86 6.68 -14.97
C LEU A 168 -9.85 5.80 -14.18
N ASN A 169 -10.02 4.53 -14.58
CA ASN A 169 -10.87 3.57 -13.86
C ASN A 169 -10.37 3.31 -12.42
N MET A 170 -9.05 3.11 -12.24
CA MET A 170 -8.44 2.99 -10.91
C MET A 170 -8.63 4.25 -10.06
N SER A 171 -8.64 5.44 -10.68
CA SER A 171 -8.89 6.71 -9.97
C SER A 171 -10.31 6.86 -9.44
N SER A 172 -11.30 6.14 -10.01
CA SER A 172 -12.68 6.05 -9.49
C SER A 172 -12.90 4.93 -8.48
N LYS A 173 -11.94 4.00 -8.31
CA LYS A 173 -12.06 2.80 -7.47
C LYS A 173 -11.37 2.93 -6.11
N LYS A 174 -11.36 4.13 -5.52
CA LYS A 174 -10.57 4.43 -4.31
C LYS A 174 -11.04 3.71 -3.04
N ASP A 175 -12.29 3.30 -3.00
CA ASP A 175 -12.91 2.65 -1.85
C ASP A 175 -12.74 1.12 -1.84
N LEU A 176 -12.10 0.55 -2.88
CA LEU A 176 -11.82 -0.88 -2.97
C LEU A 176 -10.70 -1.32 -2.03
N GLY A 177 -10.75 -2.58 -1.62
CA GLY A 177 -9.69 -3.22 -0.83
C GLY A 177 -8.38 -3.34 -1.61
N ALA A 178 -7.25 -3.43 -0.89
CA ALA A 178 -5.94 -3.59 -1.52
C ALA A 178 -5.83 -4.85 -2.40
N ASP A 179 -6.55 -5.92 -2.04
CA ASP A 179 -6.61 -7.17 -2.81
C ASP A 179 -7.44 -7.01 -4.10
N GLU A 180 -8.57 -6.29 -4.06
CA GLU A 180 -9.39 -5.99 -5.25
C GLU A 180 -8.68 -5.03 -6.22
N LEU A 181 -7.91 -4.08 -5.69
CA LEU A 181 -7.02 -3.21 -6.47
C LEU A 181 -5.87 -4.01 -7.08
N SER A 182 -5.34 -5.01 -6.37
CA SER A 182 -4.35 -5.97 -6.87
C SER A 182 -4.93 -6.79 -8.02
N GLU A 183 -6.09 -7.41 -7.86
CA GLU A 183 -6.81 -8.15 -8.90
C GLU A 183 -7.02 -7.29 -10.15
N CYS A 184 -7.50 -6.05 -10.01
CA CYS A 184 -7.67 -5.11 -11.12
C CYS A 184 -6.37 -4.85 -11.91
N VAL A 185 -5.22 -4.76 -11.23
CA VAL A 185 -3.91 -4.55 -11.85
C VAL A 185 -3.43 -5.82 -12.55
N GLN A 186 -3.59 -6.98 -11.92
CA GLN A 186 -3.15 -8.27 -12.46
C GLN A 186 -3.99 -8.68 -13.67
N ASP A 187 -5.31 -8.50 -13.63
CA ASP A 187 -6.20 -8.65 -14.78
C ASP A 187 -5.79 -7.73 -15.93
N PHE A 188 -5.44 -6.47 -15.64
CA PHE A 188 -4.96 -5.55 -16.66
C PHE A 188 -3.64 -6.02 -17.29
N TYR A 189 -2.69 -6.51 -16.49
CA TYR A 189 -1.43 -7.03 -17.02
C TYR A 189 -1.64 -8.25 -17.92
N GLN A 190 -2.46 -9.21 -17.49
CA GLN A 190 -2.76 -10.41 -18.28
C GLN A 190 -3.46 -10.04 -19.61
N ASN A 191 -4.54 -9.24 -19.54
CA ASN A 191 -5.28 -8.79 -20.72
C ASN A 191 -4.43 -8.00 -21.71
N LEU A 192 -3.46 -7.22 -21.23
CA LEU A 192 -2.54 -6.49 -22.10
C LEU A 192 -1.48 -7.41 -22.70
N ALA A 193 -0.88 -8.30 -21.90
CA ALA A 193 0.12 -9.26 -22.36
C ALA A 193 -0.44 -10.15 -23.49
N ASP A 194 -1.64 -10.71 -23.33
CA ASP A 194 -2.26 -11.57 -24.35
C ASP A 194 -2.52 -10.83 -25.68
N ARG A 195 -2.89 -9.55 -25.61
CA ARG A 195 -3.04 -8.68 -26.79
C ARG A 195 -1.70 -8.37 -27.44
N LEU A 196 -0.66 -8.12 -26.65
CA LEU A 196 0.68 -7.84 -27.14
C LEU A 196 1.31 -9.08 -27.78
N ILE A 197 1.17 -10.28 -27.18
CA ILE A 197 1.58 -11.57 -27.76
C ILE A 197 0.95 -11.76 -29.14
N SER A 198 -0.37 -11.51 -29.24
CA SER A 198 -1.12 -11.57 -30.50
C SER A 198 -0.59 -10.57 -31.55
N HIS A 199 -0.22 -9.36 -31.14
CA HIS A 199 0.31 -8.33 -32.04
C HIS A 199 1.78 -8.56 -32.47
N PHE A 200 2.62 -9.07 -31.58
CA PHE A 200 4.04 -9.36 -31.82
C PHE A 200 4.30 -10.78 -32.35
N LYS A 201 3.26 -11.48 -32.81
CA LYS A 201 3.34 -12.84 -33.38
C LYS A 201 4.06 -13.86 -32.46
N GLY A 202 3.91 -13.71 -31.15
CA GLY A 202 4.55 -14.59 -30.15
C GLY A 202 5.98 -14.23 -29.73
N SER A 203 6.52 -13.06 -30.09
CA SER A 203 7.82 -12.59 -29.56
C SER A 203 7.73 -12.22 -28.07
N SER A 204 8.12 -13.14 -27.18
CA SER A 204 8.09 -12.92 -25.71
C SER A 204 8.94 -11.72 -25.29
N GLU A 205 10.16 -11.62 -25.81
CA GLU A 205 11.09 -10.52 -25.48
C GLU A 205 10.49 -9.14 -25.79
N SER A 206 9.83 -8.99 -26.95
CA SER A 206 9.16 -7.74 -27.32
C SER A 206 7.98 -7.41 -26.40
N VAL A 207 7.25 -8.44 -25.95
CA VAL A 207 6.13 -8.27 -24.99
C VAL A 207 6.67 -7.86 -23.62
N GLU A 208 7.70 -8.54 -23.11
CA GLU A 208 8.34 -8.25 -21.83
C GLU A 208 8.88 -6.81 -21.78
N GLN A 209 9.58 -6.37 -22.83
CA GLN A 209 10.07 -4.98 -22.94
C GLN A 209 8.94 -3.95 -22.88
N VAL A 210 7.77 -4.23 -23.50
CA VAL A 210 6.61 -3.33 -23.43
C VAL A 210 5.94 -3.38 -22.06
N MET A 211 5.76 -4.58 -21.50
CA MET A 211 5.15 -4.78 -20.18
C MET A 211 5.97 -4.14 -19.06
N ASP A 212 7.30 -4.15 -19.17
CA ASP A 212 8.20 -3.42 -18.26
C ASP A 212 7.98 -1.91 -18.27
N GLN A 213 7.79 -1.32 -19.46
CA GLN A 213 7.49 0.11 -19.59
C GLN A 213 6.07 0.45 -19.11
N VAL A 214 5.12 -0.48 -19.28
CA VAL A 214 3.75 -0.37 -18.76
C VAL A 214 3.74 -0.43 -17.23
N GLU A 215 4.45 -1.37 -16.60
CA GLU A 215 4.61 -1.45 -15.14
C GLU A 215 5.20 -0.13 -14.62
N LYS A 216 6.33 0.33 -15.20
CA LYS A 216 6.97 1.61 -14.85
C LYS A 216 5.99 2.79 -14.94
N TYR A 217 5.21 2.89 -16.02
CA TYR A 217 4.26 4.00 -16.23
C TYR A 217 3.09 3.98 -15.24
N ILE A 218 2.45 2.82 -15.07
CA ILE A 218 1.25 2.68 -14.23
C ILE A 218 1.64 2.77 -12.75
N MET A 219 2.68 2.06 -12.32
CA MET A 219 3.06 2.01 -10.92
C MET A 219 3.64 3.33 -10.41
N THR A 220 4.38 4.09 -11.24
CA THR A 220 4.80 5.45 -10.87
C THR A 220 3.60 6.35 -10.52
N ARG A 221 2.45 6.17 -11.20
CA ARG A 221 1.22 6.93 -10.98
C ARG A 221 0.37 6.39 -9.83
N LEU A 222 0.22 5.07 -9.72
CA LEU A 222 -0.62 4.44 -8.69
C LEU A 222 0.09 4.35 -7.32
N TYR A 223 1.43 4.45 -7.24
CA TYR A 223 2.20 4.28 -6.01
C TYR A 223 1.61 5.03 -4.80
N LYS A 224 1.20 6.30 -4.98
CA LYS A 224 0.63 7.13 -3.90
C LYS A 224 -0.72 6.64 -3.35
N SER A 225 -1.45 5.82 -4.10
CA SER A 225 -2.76 5.26 -3.70
C SER A 225 -2.69 3.78 -3.31
N VAL A 226 -1.65 3.05 -3.71
CA VAL A 226 -1.57 1.58 -3.49
C VAL A 226 -0.39 1.11 -2.63
N PHE A 227 0.60 1.98 -2.34
CA PHE A 227 1.68 1.66 -1.40
C PHE A 227 1.29 2.06 0.02
N CYS A 228 1.29 1.10 0.95
CA CYS A 228 0.87 1.28 2.35
C CYS A 228 -0.48 2.04 2.48
N PRO A 229 -1.59 1.51 1.90
CA PRO A 229 -2.88 2.17 1.96
C PRO A 229 -3.47 2.10 3.38
N GLU A 230 -4.08 3.20 3.84
CA GLU A 230 -4.70 3.34 5.17
C GLU A 230 -5.81 2.31 5.47
N THR A 231 -6.31 1.63 4.43
CA THR A 231 -7.30 0.55 4.52
C THR A 231 -6.72 -0.80 4.94
N THR A 232 -5.38 -0.94 5.00
CA THR A 232 -4.69 -2.18 5.38
C THR A 232 -4.02 -2.08 6.76
N ASP A 233 -3.49 -3.20 7.25
CA ASP A 233 -2.63 -3.24 8.44
C ASP A 233 -1.13 -3.21 8.11
N ASP A 234 -0.76 -2.82 6.88
CA ASP A 234 0.63 -2.82 6.40
C ASP A 234 1.53 -1.92 7.28
N GLU A 235 1.10 -0.70 7.63
CA GLU A 235 1.85 0.20 8.53
C GLU A 235 2.04 -0.40 9.94
N LYS A 236 1.00 -1.05 10.48
CA LYS A 236 1.07 -1.69 11.81
C LYS A 236 2.07 -2.83 11.82
N LYS A 237 2.12 -3.61 10.73
CA LYS A 237 3.09 -4.69 10.54
C LYS A 237 4.50 -4.16 10.27
N ASP A 238 4.65 -3.04 9.56
CA ASP A 238 5.93 -2.36 9.38
C ASP A 238 6.53 -1.92 10.73
N LEU A 239 5.74 -1.27 11.57
CA LEU A 239 6.16 -0.87 12.92
C LEU A 239 6.52 -2.10 13.77
N ALA A 240 5.66 -3.13 13.80
CA ALA A 240 5.92 -4.35 14.53
C ALA A 240 7.20 -5.07 14.07
N THR A 241 7.46 -5.11 12.75
CA THR A 241 8.69 -5.69 12.18
C THR A 241 9.91 -4.84 12.53
N GLN A 242 9.81 -3.51 12.42
CA GLN A 242 10.93 -2.60 12.72
C GLN A 242 11.34 -2.67 14.19
N ASP A 243 10.37 -2.68 15.11
CA ASP A 243 10.58 -2.86 16.54
C ASP A 243 11.15 -4.24 16.85
N ARG A 244 10.69 -5.27 16.13
CA ARG A 244 11.20 -6.64 16.24
C ARG A 244 12.65 -6.75 15.81
N ILE A 245 13.03 -6.20 14.66
CA ILE A 245 14.43 -6.16 14.20
C ILE A 245 15.28 -5.37 15.21
N ARG A 246 14.79 -4.22 15.70
CA ARG A 246 15.49 -3.43 16.71
C ARG A 246 15.72 -4.20 18.01
N ALA A 247 14.78 -5.04 18.45
CA ALA A 247 14.95 -5.92 19.61
C ALA A 247 15.93 -7.09 19.39
N LEU A 248 16.34 -7.35 18.15
CA LEU A 248 17.31 -8.39 17.76
C LEU A 248 18.71 -7.81 17.44
N HIS A 249 18.99 -6.55 17.81
CA HIS A 249 20.28 -5.89 17.57
C HIS A 249 21.50 -6.60 18.18
N TRP A 250 21.29 -7.56 19.08
CA TRP A 250 22.33 -8.34 19.77
C TRP A 250 22.75 -9.60 19.02
N VAL A 251 22.03 -9.98 17.95
CA VAL A 251 22.32 -11.19 17.16
C VAL A 251 23.63 -11.00 16.38
N THR A 252 24.55 -11.94 16.52
CA THR A 252 25.87 -11.91 15.86
C THR A 252 25.95 -12.86 14.66
N ILE A 253 26.94 -12.63 13.79
CA ILE A 253 27.32 -13.50 12.66
C ILE A 253 27.44 -14.97 13.10
N GLN A 254 28.06 -15.19 14.27
CA GLN A 254 28.32 -16.50 14.86
C GLN A 254 27.02 -17.23 15.28
N MET A 255 26.04 -16.50 15.83
CA MET A 255 24.74 -17.09 16.24
C MET A 255 23.90 -17.58 15.06
N LEU A 256 24.12 -17.01 13.88
CA LEU A 256 23.45 -17.37 12.63
C LEU A 256 24.31 -18.30 11.74
N CYS A 257 25.51 -18.71 12.19
CA CYS A 257 26.46 -19.48 11.40
C CYS A 257 26.78 -18.85 10.02
N VAL A 258 26.86 -17.52 9.96
CA VAL A 258 27.06 -16.78 8.70
C VAL A 258 28.50 -16.90 8.22
N SER A 259 28.66 -17.37 6.98
CA SER A 259 29.95 -17.56 6.29
C SER A 259 30.56 -16.25 5.78
N MET A 260 30.72 -15.22 6.63
CA MET A 260 31.25 -13.90 6.27
C MET A 260 32.16 -13.33 7.37
N GLU A 261 33.39 -12.98 7.00
CA GLU A 261 34.39 -12.39 7.90
C GLU A 261 34.49 -10.87 7.67
N GLU A 262 33.79 -10.07 8.48
CA GLU A 262 33.78 -8.59 8.38
C GLU A 262 35.14 -7.93 8.65
N ASP A 263 36.11 -8.65 9.25
CA ASP A 263 37.47 -8.18 9.44
C ASP A 263 38.23 -7.99 8.11
N ILE A 264 37.77 -8.65 7.03
CA ILE A 264 38.29 -8.47 5.68
C ILE A 264 37.66 -7.20 5.07
N PRO A 265 38.45 -6.17 4.69
CA PRO A 265 37.89 -4.90 4.21
C PRO A 265 36.96 -5.02 3.00
N GLU A 266 37.25 -5.93 2.06
CA GLU A 266 36.44 -6.17 0.86
C GLU A 266 35.08 -6.84 1.20
N VAL A 267 35.05 -7.70 2.23
CA VAL A 267 33.81 -8.31 2.74
C VAL A 267 32.97 -7.24 3.43
N SER A 268 33.58 -6.41 4.27
CA SER A 268 32.95 -5.26 4.93
C SER A 268 32.35 -4.27 3.93
N GLU A 269 33.07 -3.95 2.84
CA GLU A 269 32.56 -3.08 1.77
C GLU A 269 31.32 -3.69 1.07
N ASN A 270 31.33 -5.00 0.79
CA ASN A 270 30.16 -5.67 0.22
C ASN A 270 28.98 -5.75 1.20
N VAL A 271 29.22 -5.92 2.52
CA VAL A 271 28.18 -5.83 3.57
C VAL A 271 27.52 -4.45 3.54
N VAL A 272 28.31 -3.37 3.52
CA VAL A 272 27.78 -1.98 3.47
C VAL A 272 26.99 -1.72 2.19
N LYS A 273 27.44 -2.24 1.03
CA LYS A 273 26.69 -2.16 -0.23
C LYS A 273 25.35 -2.91 -0.14
N ALA A 274 25.35 -4.14 0.38
CA ALA A 274 24.13 -4.93 0.55
C ALA A 274 23.09 -4.24 1.48
N ILE A 275 23.57 -3.70 2.62
CA ILE A 275 22.77 -2.87 3.53
C ILE A 275 22.20 -1.64 2.81
N THR A 276 23.01 -0.97 1.99
CA THR A 276 22.60 0.22 1.23
C THR A 276 21.50 -0.12 0.23
N ASP A 277 21.67 -1.17 -0.57
CA ASP A 277 20.68 -1.60 -1.57
C ASP A 277 19.32 -1.98 -0.94
N ILE A 278 19.32 -2.74 0.16
CA ILE A 278 18.05 -3.16 0.80
C ILE A 278 17.32 -1.99 1.47
N ILE A 279 18.04 -0.96 1.92
CA ILE A 279 17.44 0.31 2.38
C ILE A 279 16.92 1.13 1.18
N GLU A 280 17.69 1.18 0.09
CA GLU A 280 17.33 1.95 -1.11
C GLU A 280 16.04 1.44 -1.78
N MET A 281 15.69 0.16 -1.59
CA MET A 281 14.43 -0.45 -2.05
C MET A 281 13.20 0.44 -1.77
N ASP A 282 13.11 1.02 -0.56
CA ASP A 282 11.94 1.82 -0.16
C ASP A 282 11.79 3.11 -0.97
N SER A 283 12.90 3.67 -1.49
CA SER A 283 12.91 4.88 -2.32
C SER A 283 12.32 4.67 -3.72
N LYS A 284 12.29 3.43 -4.20
CA LYS A 284 11.81 3.09 -5.55
C LYS A 284 10.28 3.06 -5.59
N ARG A 285 9.68 3.46 -6.72
CA ARG A 285 8.21 3.38 -6.91
C ARG A 285 7.75 2.19 -7.73
N VAL A 286 8.59 1.67 -8.63
CA VAL A 286 8.23 0.57 -9.52
C VAL A 286 8.58 -0.77 -8.85
N PRO A 287 7.72 -1.80 -8.87
CA PRO A 287 8.03 -3.12 -8.33
C PRO A 287 9.32 -3.73 -8.88
N ARG A 288 9.55 -3.66 -10.20
CA ARG A 288 10.83 -4.05 -10.83
C ARG A 288 12.05 -3.36 -10.22
N ASP A 289 11.98 -2.06 -9.94
CA ASP A 289 13.12 -1.33 -9.38
C ASP A 289 13.39 -1.74 -7.92
N LYS A 290 12.34 -2.12 -7.17
CA LYS A 290 12.47 -2.71 -5.83
C LYS A 290 13.11 -4.10 -5.89
N LEU A 291 12.66 -4.96 -6.80
CA LEU A 291 13.28 -6.26 -7.05
C LEU A 291 14.76 -6.11 -7.44
N ALA A 292 15.09 -5.15 -8.30
CA ALA A 292 16.48 -4.87 -8.67
C ALA A 292 17.36 -4.48 -7.46
N CYS A 293 16.81 -3.81 -6.44
CA CYS A 293 17.52 -3.55 -5.18
C CYS A 293 17.79 -4.85 -4.40
N ILE A 294 16.79 -5.74 -4.30
CA ILE A 294 16.91 -7.05 -3.64
C ILE A 294 17.94 -7.93 -4.37
N THR A 295 17.93 -7.92 -5.71
CA THR A 295 18.87 -8.65 -6.57
C THR A 295 20.31 -8.14 -6.41
N ARG A 296 20.53 -6.81 -6.34
CA ARG A 296 21.87 -6.24 -6.08
C ARG A 296 22.37 -6.54 -4.67
N CYS A 297 21.53 -6.36 -3.65
CA CYS A 297 21.82 -6.75 -2.27
C CYS A 297 22.27 -8.22 -2.19
N SER A 298 21.52 -9.11 -2.85
CA SER A 298 21.85 -10.54 -2.92
C SER A 298 23.21 -10.77 -3.59
N LYS A 299 23.50 -10.13 -4.73
CA LYS A 299 24.78 -10.24 -5.43
C LYS A 299 25.97 -9.75 -4.58
N HIS A 300 25.79 -8.71 -3.76
CA HIS A 300 26.80 -8.29 -2.80
C HIS A 300 27.03 -9.33 -1.68
N ILE A 301 25.97 -9.97 -1.17
CA ILE A 301 26.09 -11.09 -0.22
C ILE A 301 26.86 -12.27 -0.85
N PHE A 302 26.52 -12.68 -2.08
CA PHE A 302 27.25 -13.74 -2.80
C PHE A 302 28.73 -13.39 -3.01
N SER A 303 29.05 -12.13 -3.34
CA SER A 303 30.45 -11.69 -3.46
C SER A 303 31.17 -11.76 -2.12
N ALA A 304 30.54 -11.31 -1.03
CA ALA A 304 31.12 -11.31 0.30
C ALA A 304 31.42 -12.73 0.82
N ILE A 305 30.46 -13.66 0.70
CA ILE A 305 30.67 -15.07 1.07
C ILE A 305 31.78 -15.71 0.22
N ARG A 306 31.80 -15.42 -1.09
CA ARG A 306 32.85 -15.94 -1.99
C ARG A 306 34.25 -15.46 -1.59
N ILE A 307 34.40 -14.22 -1.12
CA ILE A 307 35.70 -13.71 -0.64
C ILE A 307 36.12 -14.44 0.64
N THR A 308 35.19 -14.65 1.60
CA THR A 308 35.49 -15.35 2.86
C THR A 308 35.79 -16.84 2.66
N LYS A 309 34.97 -17.56 1.87
CA LYS A 309 35.13 -19.01 1.65
C LYS A 309 36.09 -19.39 0.53
N ASN A 310 36.40 -18.47 -0.38
CA ASN A 310 37.10 -18.73 -1.64
C ASN A 310 36.41 -19.77 -2.56
N GLU A 311 35.12 -20.03 -2.33
CA GLU A 311 34.28 -21.00 -3.05
C GLU A 311 32.93 -20.35 -3.43
N PRO A 312 32.19 -20.88 -4.43
CA PRO A 312 30.83 -20.42 -4.72
C PRO A 312 29.89 -20.67 -3.53
N ALA A 313 29.19 -19.63 -3.07
CA ALA A 313 28.29 -19.76 -1.92
C ALA A 313 27.08 -20.67 -2.22
N SER A 314 26.72 -21.51 -1.26
CA SER A 314 25.51 -22.33 -1.32
C SER A 314 24.25 -21.55 -0.90
N ALA A 315 23.07 -22.15 -1.11
CA ALA A 315 21.82 -21.58 -0.57
C ALA A 315 21.81 -21.55 0.97
N ASP A 316 22.43 -22.55 1.60
CA ASP A 316 22.58 -22.66 3.06
C ASP A 316 23.52 -21.58 3.64
N ASP A 317 24.46 -21.08 2.84
CA ASP A 317 25.29 -19.91 3.20
C ASP A 317 24.56 -18.58 2.99
N PHE A 318 23.75 -18.50 1.93
CA PHE A 318 23.08 -17.27 1.53
C PHE A 318 21.97 -16.85 2.48
N LEU A 319 21.12 -17.78 2.91
CA LEU A 319 19.94 -17.44 3.71
C LEU A 319 20.28 -16.84 5.09
N PRO A 320 21.24 -17.38 5.87
CA PRO A 320 21.67 -16.76 7.13
C PRO A 320 22.34 -15.40 6.91
N ALA A 321 23.12 -15.24 5.84
CA ALA A 321 23.74 -13.97 5.49
C ALA A 321 22.69 -12.90 5.16
N LEU A 322 21.65 -13.25 4.40
CA LEU A 322 20.53 -12.35 4.10
C LEU A 322 19.73 -11.97 5.37
N ILE A 323 19.48 -12.92 6.28
CA ILE A 323 18.90 -12.63 7.61
C ILE A 323 19.74 -11.58 8.34
N TYR A 324 21.05 -11.79 8.39
CA TYR A 324 21.98 -10.90 9.07
C TYR A 324 22.02 -9.49 8.46
N ILE A 325 22.06 -9.36 7.13
CA ILE A 325 21.97 -8.07 6.43
C ILE A 325 20.64 -7.36 6.74
N VAL A 326 19.50 -8.07 6.74
CA VAL A 326 18.19 -7.49 7.09
C VAL A 326 18.15 -7.03 8.55
N LEU A 327 18.73 -7.80 9.47
CA LEU A 327 18.82 -7.41 10.88
C LEU A 327 19.72 -6.17 11.10
N LYS A 328 20.85 -6.08 10.39
CA LYS A 328 21.76 -4.93 10.44
C LYS A 328 21.18 -3.69 9.77
N ALA A 329 20.48 -3.84 8.65
CA ALA A 329 19.92 -2.73 7.87
C ALA A 329 18.64 -2.14 8.49
N ASN A 330 17.80 -2.98 9.12
CA ASN A 330 16.43 -2.66 9.54
C ASN A 330 15.65 -1.85 8.47
N PRO A 331 15.38 -2.45 7.28
CA PRO A 331 14.90 -1.71 6.12
C PRO A 331 13.57 -0.97 6.40
N PRO A 332 13.44 0.30 5.98
CA PRO A 332 12.22 1.07 6.21
C PRO A 332 11.04 0.44 5.47
N ARG A 333 9.89 0.34 6.15
CA ARG A 333 8.62 -0.13 5.59
C ARG A 333 8.72 -1.51 4.90
N LEU A 334 9.49 -2.43 5.49
CA LEU A 334 9.83 -3.72 4.88
C LEU A 334 8.59 -4.57 4.51
N GLN A 335 7.57 -4.61 5.35
CA GLN A 335 6.33 -5.34 5.06
C GLN A 335 5.54 -4.65 3.94
N SER A 336 5.38 -3.31 3.98
CA SER A 336 4.71 -2.59 2.87
C SER A 336 5.44 -2.82 1.54
N ASN A 337 6.78 -2.87 1.54
CA ASN A 337 7.56 -3.17 0.35
C ASN A 337 7.34 -4.60 -0.17
N ILE A 338 7.35 -5.60 0.71
CA ILE A 338 7.06 -6.99 0.35
C ILE A 338 5.63 -7.11 -0.21
N GLN A 339 4.63 -6.60 0.51
CA GLN A 339 3.22 -6.64 0.08
C GLN A 339 3.00 -5.90 -1.25
N TYR A 340 3.64 -4.75 -1.45
CA TYR A 340 3.56 -3.99 -2.68
C TYR A 340 4.12 -4.76 -3.88
N ILE A 341 5.26 -5.45 -3.72
CA ILE A 341 5.82 -6.31 -4.77
C ILE A 341 4.86 -7.49 -5.05
N THR A 342 4.39 -8.18 -4.01
CA THR A 342 3.47 -9.32 -4.15
C THR A 342 2.15 -8.95 -4.84
N ARG A 343 1.58 -7.79 -4.54
CA ARG A 343 0.31 -7.31 -5.12
C ARG A 343 0.48 -6.78 -6.55
N PHE A 344 1.53 -6.02 -6.83
CA PHE A 344 1.58 -5.15 -8.02
C PHE A 344 2.73 -5.41 -9.00
N CYS A 345 3.66 -6.33 -8.73
CA CYS A 345 4.63 -6.74 -9.74
C CYS A 345 3.99 -7.63 -10.81
N ASN A 346 4.50 -7.57 -12.04
CA ASN A 346 4.17 -8.53 -13.09
C ASN A 346 4.50 -9.99 -12.65
N PRO A 347 3.54 -10.92 -12.61
CA PRO A 347 3.74 -12.27 -12.08
C PRO A 347 4.81 -13.07 -12.81
N SER A 348 5.05 -12.83 -14.11
CA SER A 348 6.10 -13.54 -14.86
C SER A 348 7.49 -13.35 -14.24
N ARG A 349 7.76 -12.15 -13.70
CA ARG A 349 9.02 -11.78 -13.03
C ARG A 349 9.17 -12.39 -11.63
N LEU A 350 8.07 -12.67 -10.94
CA LEU A 350 8.10 -13.35 -9.64
C LEU A 350 8.19 -14.87 -9.78
N MET A 351 7.56 -15.43 -10.82
CA MET A 351 7.55 -16.88 -11.08
C MET A 351 8.79 -17.39 -11.83
N THR A 352 9.59 -16.50 -12.44
CA THR A 352 10.77 -16.89 -13.24
C THR A 352 11.96 -15.95 -13.01
N GLY A 353 13.18 -16.50 -13.14
CA GLY A 353 14.43 -15.73 -13.08
C GLY A 353 14.99 -15.51 -11.67
N GLU A 354 16.10 -14.75 -11.61
CA GLU A 354 16.83 -14.50 -10.36
C GLU A 354 16.06 -13.57 -9.39
N ASP A 355 15.30 -12.60 -9.91
CA ASP A 355 14.51 -11.65 -9.12
C ASP A 355 13.50 -12.37 -8.21
N GLY A 356 12.76 -13.34 -8.75
CA GLY A 356 11.79 -14.15 -8.01
C GLY A 356 12.43 -15.06 -6.94
N TYR A 357 13.60 -15.62 -7.25
CA TYR A 357 14.38 -16.42 -6.29
C TYR A 357 14.84 -15.55 -5.10
N TYR A 358 15.45 -14.38 -5.35
CA TYR A 358 15.91 -13.50 -4.28
C TYR A 358 14.75 -12.90 -3.48
N PHE A 359 13.64 -12.55 -4.13
CA PHE A 359 12.42 -12.11 -3.43
C PHE A 359 11.86 -13.20 -2.51
N THR A 360 11.76 -14.44 -2.98
CA THR A 360 11.30 -15.57 -2.14
C THR A 360 12.22 -15.80 -0.94
N ASN A 361 13.54 -15.68 -1.14
CA ASN A 361 14.53 -15.76 -0.06
C ASN A 361 14.53 -14.55 0.87
N LEU A 362 13.92 -13.41 0.52
CA LEU A 362 13.67 -12.30 1.45
C LEU A 362 12.39 -12.52 2.26
N VAL A 363 11.33 -13.04 1.62
CA VAL A 363 10.02 -13.28 2.26
C VAL A 363 10.09 -14.40 3.31
N CYS A 364 10.80 -15.50 3.03
CA CYS A 364 10.95 -16.61 3.97
C CYS A 364 11.54 -16.20 5.34
N PRO A 365 12.70 -15.51 5.43
CA PRO A 365 13.26 -15.04 6.69
C PRO A 365 12.48 -13.87 7.29
N PHE A 366 11.82 -13.03 6.48
CA PHE A 366 10.87 -12.04 7.02
C PHE A 366 9.76 -12.72 7.83
N ILE A 367 9.21 -13.85 7.35
CA ILE A 367 8.23 -14.65 8.09
C ILE A 367 8.85 -15.23 9.37
N LEU A 368 10.09 -15.74 9.32
CA LEU A 368 10.78 -16.27 10.51
C LEU A 368 11.03 -15.20 11.60
N ILE A 369 11.44 -13.99 11.20
CA ILE A 369 11.66 -12.85 12.13
C ILE A 369 10.32 -12.37 12.71
N SER A 370 9.28 -12.27 11.88
CA SER A 370 7.97 -11.74 12.25
C SER A 370 7.12 -12.70 13.09
N PHE A 371 7.16 -14.02 12.80
CA PHE A 371 6.35 -15.03 13.48
C PHE A 371 7.14 -15.93 14.46
N SER A 372 8.38 -16.31 14.12
CA SER A 372 9.02 -17.51 14.71
C SER A 372 10.06 -17.24 15.79
N TRP A 373 10.65 -16.04 15.88
CA TRP A 373 11.57 -15.67 16.97
C TRP A 373 10.92 -15.58 18.38
N ASN A 374 9.69 -16.11 18.54
CA ASN A 374 9.11 -16.45 19.84
C ASN A 374 9.63 -17.79 20.40
N LEU A 375 10.72 -18.34 19.85
CA LEU A 375 11.57 -19.30 20.54
C LEU A 375 12.15 -18.64 21.81
N LYS A 376 11.42 -18.80 22.91
CA LYS A 376 11.98 -18.80 24.26
C LYS A 376 13.19 -19.74 24.27
N ARG A 377 14.33 -19.27 24.78
CA ARG A 377 15.46 -20.06 25.29
C ARG A 377 15.74 -21.40 24.59
N PHE A 378 16.82 -21.41 23.82
CA PHE A 378 17.85 -22.43 24.03
C PHE A 378 19.11 -21.72 24.52
#